data_AF-A0A8T5NXE8-F1
#
_entry.id   AF-A0A8T5NXE8-F1
#
_cell.length_a   1.000
_cell.length_b   1.000
_cell.length_c   1.000
_cell.angle_alpha   90.00
_cell.angle_beta   90.00
_cell.angle_gamma   90.00
#
_symmetry.space_group_name_H-M   'P 1'
#
loop_
_entity.id
_entity.type
_entity.pdbx_description
1 polymer ?
#
loop_
_entity_poly.entity_id
_entity_poly.type
_entity_poly.pdbx_seq_one_letter_code
_entity_poly.pdbx_strand_id
1 'polypeptide(L)'
;MAESSGLDKIVFIWDYDLTLTEEYQQVPFLADNFKAIKDEYNGKKLISPKTSKPVIIKIEKPSDYFQISDTWAKPHNGVGYVVQLLHDARKGLFKNFTPDGLREAGARVKLSPGMPEFFRKLKKEWKGKCEIEHNIISVGLLPLIEGSPIAKSGEIKGIFATPLFDLNSFLQGKDLSEYNAMSDVVSPFNKTAYTIQIAKGLKENLDKILRHSEYDSNYKKMIVLGDGGSDVSNMAYAKRKGAFCAGVYKHDSTEAYEILMTNLIVKRRIQGVLPRDYRDESTLWTTLNEVISFKLKWDCDFPPEWLDQYYKQKITHPSAEAMVREHLIECSDCGHHLHTSYEYPPKDKEK
;
A
#
# COMPACT_ATOMS: atom_id res chain seq x y z
N MET A 1 17.69 34.98 -0.56
CA MET A 1 16.41 35.15 -1.31
C MET A 1 16.12 33.81 -1.96
N ALA A 2 15.08 33.04 -1.65
CA ALA A 2 13.90 33.29 -0.82
C ALA A 2 13.68 32.05 0.07
N GLU A 3 13.45 32.27 1.37
CA GLU A 3 12.80 31.28 2.22
C GLU A 3 11.39 31.09 1.65
N SER A 4 11.14 29.96 1.00
CA SER A 4 9.77 29.48 0.88
C SER A 4 9.35 29.03 2.26
N SER A 5 8.86 29.94 3.09
CA SER A 5 8.09 29.56 4.28
C SER A 5 6.73 29.02 3.82
N GLY A 6 6.78 27.91 3.08
CA GLY A 6 5.61 27.08 2.78
C GLY A 6 5.19 26.39 4.07
N LEU A 7 3.90 26.10 4.19
CA LEU A 7 3.41 25.26 5.27
C LEU A 7 4.12 23.90 5.22
N ASP A 8 4.36 23.31 6.39
CA ASP A 8 4.89 21.95 6.48
C ASP A 8 4.05 20.98 5.67
N LYS A 9 4.68 20.01 5.01
CA LYS A 9 4.00 18.99 4.20
C LYS A 9 3.95 17.65 4.94
N ILE A 10 2.76 17.07 5.07
CA ILE A 10 2.53 15.68 5.49
C ILE A 10 2.18 14.86 4.27
N VAL A 11 2.95 13.79 4.03
CA VAL A 11 2.76 12.93 2.87
C VAL A 11 2.18 11.59 3.30
N PHE A 12 1.03 11.27 2.75
CA PHE A 12 0.42 9.96 2.85
C PHE A 12 0.81 9.08 1.67
N ILE A 13 1.18 7.84 1.97
CA ILE A 13 1.40 6.77 1.01
C ILE A 13 0.42 5.65 1.34
N TRP A 14 -0.51 5.43 0.42
CA TRP A 14 -1.57 4.44 0.53
C TRP A 14 -1.26 3.25 -0.35
N ASP A 15 -1.37 2.03 0.18
CA ASP A 15 -1.76 0.91 -0.66
C ASP A 15 -3.24 1.08 -1.11
N TYR A 16 -3.65 0.36 -2.16
CA TYR A 16 -4.99 0.49 -2.72
C TYR A 16 -5.93 -0.63 -2.25
N ASP A 17 -5.60 -1.87 -2.62
CA ASP A 17 -6.48 -3.01 -2.42
C ASP A 17 -6.58 -3.37 -0.95
N LEU A 18 -7.80 -3.56 -0.45
CA LEU A 18 -8.08 -3.87 0.95
C LEU A 18 -7.62 -2.80 1.97
N THR A 19 -7.03 -1.71 1.48
CA THR A 19 -6.67 -0.52 2.24
C THR A 19 -7.75 0.54 2.01
N LEU A 20 -7.84 1.08 0.79
CA LEU A 20 -8.84 2.07 0.41
C LEU A 20 -10.17 1.43 -0.04
N THR A 21 -10.15 0.13 -0.33
CA THR A 21 -11.29 -0.63 -0.88
C THR A 21 -11.73 -1.75 0.06
N GLU A 22 -12.99 -2.17 -0.06
CA GLU A 22 -13.50 -3.34 0.68
C GLU A 22 -13.09 -4.67 0.03
N GLU A 23 -12.75 -4.62 -1.25
CA GLU A 23 -12.46 -5.75 -2.13
C GLU A 23 -11.27 -5.44 -3.04
N TYR A 24 -10.71 -6.45 -3.71
CA TYR A 24 -9.69 -6.24 -4.73
C TYR A 24 -10.28 -5.49 -5.94
N GLN A 25 -9.53 -4.56 -6.50
CA GLN A 25 -9.93 -3.71 -7.62
C GLN A 25 -10.35 -4.46 -8.89
N GLN A 26 -9.90 -5.71 -9.05
CA GLN A 26 -10.25 -6.57 -10.18
C GLN A 26 -11.67 -7.15 -10.04
N VAL A 27 -12.28 -7.14 -8.85
CA VAL A 27 -13.56 -7.81 -8.58
C VAL A 27 -14.68 -7.37 -9.54
N PRO A 28 -14.90 -6.08 -9.85
CA PRO A 28 -15.91 -5.68 -10.83
C PRO A 28 -15.64 -6.24 -12.23
N PHE A 29 -14.39 -6.25 -12.68
CA PHE A 29 -14.02 -6.80 -13.99
C PHE A 29 -14.20 -8.33 -14.03
N LEU A 30 -13.83 -9.02 -12.95
CA LEU A 30 -14.04 -10.46 -12.81
C LEU A 30 -15.54 -10.80 -12.72
N ALA A 31 -16.36 -9.92 -12.15
CA ALA A 31 -17.80 -10.09 -12.09
C ALA A 31 -18.43 -10.05 -13.50
N ASP A 32 -18.02 -9.09 -14.34
CA ASP A 32 -18.48 -9.00 -15.74
C ASP A 32 -18.16 -10.28 -16.54
N ASN A 33 -17.06 -10.96 -16.18
CA ASN A 33 -16.55 -12.15 -16.85
C ASN A 33 -16.80 -13.45 -16.07
N PHE A 34 -17.60 -13.39 -14.99
CA PHE A 34 -17.70 -14.47 -14.01
C PHE A 34 -18.17 -15.78 -14.61
N LYS A 35 -19.16 -15.73 -15.52
CA LYS A 35 -19.67 -16.91 -16.21
C LYS A 35 -18.58 -17.62 -17.00
N ALA A 36 -17.84 -16.88 -17.83
CA ALA A 36 -16.77 -17.44 -18.66
C ALA A 36 -15.66 -18.04 -17.78
N ILE A 37 -15.26 -17.35 -16.72
CA ILE A 37 -14.28 -17.84 -15.73
C ILE A 37 -14.76 -19.13 -15.08
N LYS A 38 -16.02 -19.16 -14.63
CA LYS A 38 -16.60 -20.33 -13.96
C LYS A 38 -16.69 -21.53 -14.90
N ASP A 39 -17.15 -21.33 -16.13
CA ASP A 39 -17.24 -22.37 -17.15
C ASP A 39 -15.85 -22.92 -17.51
N GLU A 40 -14.82 -22.06 -17.54
CA GLU A 40 -13.44 -22.47 -17.82
C GLU A 40 -12.79 -23.19 -16.62
N TYR A 41 -12.95 -22.73 -15.38
CA TYR A 41 -12.09 -23.19 -14.28
C TYR A 41 -12.77 -24.03 -13.21
N ASN A 42 -14.08 -23.92 -13.03
CA ASN A 42 -14.75 -24.57 -11.90
C ASN A 42 -14.67 -26.10 -12.00
N GLY A 43 -14.15 -26.74 -10.94
CA GLY A 43 -13.93 -28.18 -10.90
C GLY A 43 -12.65 -28.65 -11.60
N LYS A 44 -11.88 -27.77 -12.27
CA LYS A 44 -10.60 -28.15 -12.86
C LYS A 44 -9.59 -28.50 -11.77
N LYS A 45 -8.81 -29.54 -12.04
CA LYS A 45 -7.70 -30.00 -11.21
C LYS A 45 -6.41 -29.39 -11.74
N LEU A 46 -5.86 -28.41 -11.03
CA LEU A 46 -4.57 -27.79 -11.36
C LEU A 46 -3.48 -28.39 -10.46
N ILE A 47 -2.30 -28.67 -11.01
CA ILE A 47 -1.16 -29.12 -10.22
C ILE A 47 -0.43 -27.89 -9.70
N SER A 48 -0.35 -27.73 -8.38
CA SER A 48 0.46 -26.66 -7.80
C SER A 48 1.94 -27.00 -8.02
N PRO A 49 2.72 -26.20 -8.77
CA PRO A 49 4.15 -26.42 -8.97
C PRO A 49 4.96 -26.42 -7.66
N LYS A 50 4.43 -25.81 -6.60
CA LYS A 50 5.12 -25.69 -5.31
C LYS A 50 5.03 -26.93 -4.46
N THR A 51 3.85 -27.55 -4.45
CA THR A 51 3.57 -28.71 -3.60
C THR A 51 3.55 -30.00 -4.40
N SER A 52 3.55 -29.89 -5.74
CA SER A 52 3.28 -30.98 -6.69
C SER A 52 1.96 -31.70 -6.43
N LYS A 53 1.06 -31.08 -5.64
CA LYS A 53 -0.24 -31.64 -5.29
C LYS A 53 -1.34 -31.02 -6.15
N PRO A 54 -2.39 -31.79 -6.44
CA PRO A 54 -3.55 -31.26 -7.13
C PRO A 54 -4.37 -30.34 -6.23
N VAL A 55 -4.83 -29.23 -6.81
CA VAL A 55 -5.79 -28.29 -6.24
C VAL A 55 -7.02 -28.32 -7.13
N ILE A 56 -8.19 -28.55 -6.54
CA ILE A 56 -9.47 -28.46 -7.24
C ILE A 56 -9.95 -27.02 -7.12
N ILE A 57 -10.09 -26.34 -8.25
CA ILE A 57 -10.54 -24.96 -8.27
C ILE A 57 -12.05 -24.90 -8.06
N LYS A 58 -12.50 -24.07 -7.11
CA LYS A 58 -13.92 -23.83 -6.83
C LYS A 58 -14.22 -22.35 -7.04
N ILE A 59 -15.06 -22.04 -8.03
CA ILE A 59 -15.45 -20.68 -8.40
C ILE A 59 -16.91 -20.43 -7.98
N GLU A 60 -17.08 -19.80 -6.82
CA GLU A 60 -18.39 -19.45 -6.24
C GLU A 60 -18.66 -17.95 -6.31
N LYS A 61 -17.61 -17.13 -6.27
CA LYS A 61 -17.64 -15.66 -6.39
C LYS A 61 -16.49 -15.12 -7.25
N PRO A 62 -16.55 -13.88 -7.76
CA PRO A 62 -15.52 -13.34 -8.66
C PRO A 62 -14.09 -13.40 -8.11
N SER A 63 -13.91 -13.12 -6.81
CA SER A 63 -12.59 -13.15 -6.16
C SER A 63 -11.96 -14.55 -6.12
N ASP A 64 -12.73 -15.62 -6.32
CA ASP A 64 -12.19 -16.99 -6.33
C ASP A 64 -11.27 -17.23 -7.53
N TYR A 65 -11.28 -16.35 -8.52
CA TYR A 65 -10.32 -16.33 -9.62
C TYR A 65 -8.86 -16.38 -9.12
N PHE A 66 -8.54 -15.71 -8.00
CA PHE A 66 -7.18 -15.68 -7.46
C PHE A 66 -6.68 -17.06 -7.00
N GLN A 67 -7.58 -18.03 -6.75
CA GLN A 67 -7.17 -19.42 -6.48
C GLN A 67 -6.31 -19.99 -7.62
N ILE A 68 -6.56 -19.57 -8.86
CA ILE A 68 -5.82 -20.03 -10.04
C ILE A 68 -4.38 -19.53 -9.95
N SER A 69 -4.15 -18.23 -9.76
CA SER A 69 -2.81 -17.67 -9.64
C SER A 69 -2.06 -18.19 -8.40
N ASP A 70 -2.79 -18.43 -7.31
CA ASP A 70 -2.22 -18.93 -6.05
C ASP A 70 -1.77 -20.38 -6.13
N THR A 71 -2.22 -21.15 -7.14
CA THR A 71 -1.71 -22.51 -7.37
C THR A 71 -0.23 -22.51 -7.78
N TRP A 72 0.20 -21.51 -8.58
CA TRP A 72 1.57 -21.40 -9.12
C TRP A 72 2.47 -20.49 -8.26
N ALA A 73 1.92 -19.42 -7.69
CA ALA A 73 2.65 -18.41 -6.92
C ALA A 73 2.23 -18.37 -5.44
N LYS A 74 3.03 -17.75 -4.55
CA LYS A 74 2.57 -17.52 -3.16
C LYS A 74 1.32 -16.65 -3.24
N PRO A 75 0.26 -16.96 -2.47
CA PRO A 75 -0.79 -15.98 -2.23
C PRO A 75 -0.10 -14.66 -1.94
N HIS A 76 -0.44 -13.62 -2.70
CA HIS A 76 0.10 -12.27 -2.52
C HIS A 76 1.55 -12.02 -2.98
N ASN A 77 2.09 -12.74 -3.98
CA ASN A 77 3.30 -12.24 -4.67
C ASN A 77 3.07 -10.90 -5.43
N GLY A 78 1.82 -10.42 -5.46
CA GLY A 78 1.41 -9.12 -6.00
C GLY A 78 1.33 -9.07 -7.52
N VAL A 79 1.83 -10.07 -8.25
CA VAL A 79 1.99 -10.01 -9.71
C VAL A 79 1.55 -11.27 -10.45
N GLY A 80 1.39 -12.41 -9.76
CA GLY A 80 1.00 -13.67 -10.38
C GLY A 80 -0.38 -13.62 -11.03
N TYR A 81 -1.29 -12.81 -10.47
CA TYR A 81 -2.60 -12.58 -11.06
C TYR A 81 -2.52 -11.84 -12.40
N VAL A 82 -1.54 -10.95 -12.60
CA VAL A 82 -1.36 -10.20 -13.86
C VAL A 82 -1.04 -11.18 -14.99
N VAL A 83 -0.12 -12.11 -14.73
CA VAL A 83 0.23 -13.18 -15.69
C VAL A 83 -0.99 -14.04 -16.03
N GLN A 84 -1.78 -14.41 -15.02
CA GLN A 84 -3.00 -15.19 -15.21
C GLN A 84 -4.05 -14.42 -16.03
N LEU A 85 -4.27 -13.14 -15.74
CA LEU A 85 -5.17 -12.27 -16.51
C LEU A 85 -4.74 -12.16 -17.98
N LEU A 86 -3.46 -11.92 -18.21
CA LEU A 86 -2.90 -11.81 -19.56
C LEU A 86 -3.07 -13.12 -20.37
N HIS A 87 -2.80 -14.26 -19.74
CA HIS A 87 -3.01 -15.57 -20.34
C HIS A 87 -4.48 -15.81 -20.72
N ASP A 88 -5.40 -15.48 -19.83
CA ASP A 88 -6.83 -15.69 -20.05
C ASP A 88 -7.41 -14.73 -21.08
N ALA A 89 -6.92 -13.49 -21.11
CA ALA A 89 -7.25 -12.53 -22.14
C ALA A 89 -6.82 -13.01 -23.54
N ARG A 90 -5.61 -13.59 -23.66
CA ARG A 90 -5.14 -14.20 -24.92
C ARG A 90 -6.00 -15.38 -25.38
N LYS A 91 -6.57 -16.13 -24.44
CA LYS A 91 -7.54 -17.21 -24.75
C LYS A 91 -8.91 -16.68 -25.17
N GLY A 92 -9.13 -15.36 -25.15
CA GLY A 92 -10.43 -14.76 -25.40
C GLY A 92 -11.43 -15.01 -24.27
N LEU A 93 -10.96 -15.31 -23.05
CA LEU A 93 -11.84 -15.59 -21.91
C LEU A 93 -12.61 -14.33 -21.47
N PHE A 94 -11.99 -13.16 -21.62
CA PHE A 94 -12.54 -11.91 -21.14
C PHE A 94 -13.15 -11.06 -22.25
N LYS A 95 -14.32 -10.50 -21.95
CA LYS A 95 -14.89 -9.37 -22.65
C LYS A 95 -14.28 -8.09 -22.10
N ASN A 96 -14.09 -7.12 -22.99
CA ASN A 96 -13.64 -5.76 -22.65
C ASN A 96 -12.33 -5.70 -21.84
N PHE A 97 -11.41 -6.64 -22.05
CA PHE A 97 -10.05 -6.54 -21.51
C PHE A 97 -9.23 -5.51 -22.30
N THR A 98 -9.57 -4.24 -22.07
CA THR A 98 -9.00 -3.05 -22.69
C THR A 98 -8.78 -2.00 -21.59
N PRO A 99 -7.91 -1.00 -21.77
CA PRO A 99 -7.74 0.05 -20.77
C PRO A 99 -9.05 0.74 -20.37
N ASP A 100 -9.95 0.98 -21.32
CA ASP A 100 -11.23 1.63 -21.03
C ASP A 100 -12.21 0.71 -20.32
N GLY A 101 -12.33 -0.55 -20.75
CA GLY A 101 -13.14 -1.54 -20.03
C GLY A 101 -12.65 -1.78 -18.59
N LEU A 102 -11.33 -1.73 -18.37
CA LEU A 102 -10.76 -1.77 -17.03
C LEU A 102 -11.07 -0.51 -16.22
N ARG A 103 -11.03 0.69 -16.82
CA ARG A 103 -11.47 1.92 -16.13
C ARG A 103 -12.94 1.87 -15.75
N GLU A 104 -13.80 1.38 -16.65
CA GLU A 104 -15.23 1.20 -16.40
C GLU A 104 -15.47 0.24 -15.23
N ALA A 105 -14.73 -0.87 -15.18
CA ALA A 105 -14.76 -1.79 -14.04
C ALA A 105 -14.27 -1.12 -12.75
N GLY A 106 -13.16 -0.39 -12.82
CA GLY A 106 -12.60 0.36 -11.70
C GLY A 106 -13.57 1.36 -11.08
N ALA A 107 -14.43 1.99 -11.90
CA ALA A 107 -15.46 2.91 -11.41
C ALA A 107 -16.51 2.27 -10.49
N ARG A 108 -16.63 0.93 -10.50
CA ARG A 108 -17.60 0.17 -9.70
C ARG A 108 -17.01 -0.50 -8.46
N VAL A 109 -15.71 -0.34 -8.21
CA VAL A 109 -15.04 -0.95 -7.05
C VAL A 109 -15.66 -0.46 -5.75
N LYS A 110 -15.92 -1.38 -4.82
CA LYS A 110 -16.46 -1.01 -3.51
C LYS A 110 -15.37 -0.38 -2.63
N LEU A 111 -15.55 0.89 -2.27
CA LEU A 111 -14.64 1.61 -1.38
C LEU A 111 -14.90 1.31 0.10
N SER A 112 -13.88 1.45 0.94
CA SER A 112 -14.03 1.34 2.39
C SER A 112 -14.90 2.49 2.95
N PRO A 113 -15.63 2.29 4.07
CA PRO A 113 -16.52 3.31 4.61
C PRO A 113 -15.85 4.67 4.80
N GLY A 114 -16.47 5.75 4.31
CA GLY A 114 -15.96 7.12 4.39
C GLY A 114 -15.04 7.56 3.25
N MET A 115 -14.70 6.66 2.32
CA MET A 115 -13.95 7.00 1.09
C MET A 115 -14.88 7.30 -0.09
N PRO A 116 -14.51 8.24 -0.98
CA PRO A 116 -13.27 9.02 -1.00
C PRO A 116 -13.30 10.30 -0.15
N GLU A 117 -14.42 10.62 0.51
CA GLU A 117 -14.64 11.89 1.22
C GLU A 117 -13.59 12.19 2.29
N PHE A 118 -13.06 11.14 2.93
CA PHE A 118 -11.98 11.22 3.91
C PHE A 118 -10.83 12.14 3.48
N PHE A 119 -10.34 12.02 2.23
CA PHE A 119 -9.20 12.83 1.76
C PHE A 119 -9.49 14.33 1.82
N ARG A 120 -10.68 14.73 1.36
CA ARG A 120 -11.10 16.13 1.37
C ARG A 120 -11.28 16.64 2.79
N LYS A 121 -11.89 15.83 3.66
CA LYS A 121 -12.12 16.19 5.06
C LYS A 121 -10.80 16.36 5.82
N LEU A 122 -9.85 15.44 5.62
CA LEU A 122 -8.54 15.54 6.26
C LEU A 122 -7.76 16.77 5.79
N LYS A 123 -7.74 17.06 4.47
CA LYS A 123 -7.16 18.30 3.94
C LYS A 123 -7.83 19.55 4.53
N LYS A 124 -9.14 19.53 4.72
CA LYS A 124 -9.89 20.63 5.32
C LYS A 124 -9.52 20.83 6.79
N GLU A 125 -9.42 19.76 7.57
CA GLU A 125 -9.07 19.78 9.00
C GLU A 125 -7.70 20.42 9.27
N TRP A 126 -6.76 20.16 8.35
CA TRP A 126 -5.38 20.64 8.46
C TRP A 126 -5.07 21.90 7.64
N LYS A 127 -6.10 22.50 7.00
CA LYS A 127 -5.94 23.70 6.17
C LYS A 127 -5.37 24.86 7.00
N GLY A 128 -4.27 25.44 6.52
CA GLY A 128 -3.58 26.55 7.20
C GLY A 128 -2.61 26.12 8.31
N LYS A 129 -2.55 24.83 8.63
CA LYS A 129 -1.56 24.25 9.57
C LYS A 129 -0.46 23.49 8.82
N CYS A 130 -0.84 22.68 7.84
CA CYS A 130 0.07 21.94 6.97
C CYS A 130 -0.57 21.64 5.61
N GLU A 131 0.25 21.27 4.63
CA GLU A 131 -0.21 20.66 3.38
C GLU A 131 -0.35 19.15 3.57
N ILE A 132 -1.49 18.59 3.18
CA ILE A 132 -1.69 17.13 3.14
C ILE A 132 -1.60 16.66 1.69
N GLU A 133 -0.62 15.81 1.40
CA GLU A 133 -0.43 15.18 0.10
C GLU A 133 -0.80 13.69 0.17
N HIS A 134 -1.54 13.19 -0.82
CA HIS A 134 -1.92 11.78 -0.90
C HIS A 134 -1.33 11.13 -2.15
N ASN A 135 -0.61 10.03 -1.97
CA ASN A 135 -0.05 9.21 -3.05
C ASN A 135 -0.49 7.76 -2.89
N ILE A 136 -0.69 7.06 -4.01
CA ILE A 136 -1.05 5.64 -4.03
C ILE A 136 0.11 4.84 -4.62
N ILE A 137 0.54 3.80 -3.94
CA ILE A 137 1.50 2.81 -4.45
C ILE A 137 0.84 1.43 -4.39
N SER A 138 0.53 0.82 -5.53
CA SER A 138 -0.22 -0.43 -5.60
C SER A 138 0.43 -1.42 -6.57
N VAL A 139 0.37 -2.71 -6.25
CA VAL A 139 0.69 -3.79 -7.22
C VAL A 139 -0.45 -4.05 -8.22
N GLY A 140 -1.55 -3.31 -8.06
CA GLY A 140 -2.74 -3.29 -8.90
C GLY A 140 -2.52 -2.84 -10.33
N LEU A 141 -3.56 -2.96 -11.16
CA LEU A 141 -3.53 -2.47 -12.53
C LEU A 141 -3.90 -0.98 -12.55
N LEU A 142 -3.03 -0.16 -13.12
CA LEU A 142 -3.22 1.30 -13.18
C LEU A 142 -4.59 1.70 -13.76
N PRO A 143 -5.10 1.13 -14.88
CA PRO A 143 -6.40 1.53 -15.42
C PRO A 143 -7.58 1.30 -14.48
N LEU A 144 -7.56 0.24 -13.65
CA LEU A 144 -8.61 0.00 -12.65
C LEU A 144 -8.60 1.09 -11.58
N ILE A 145 -7.42 1.47 -11.09
CA ILE A 145 -7.28 2.55 -10.11
C ILE A 145 -7.66 3.91 -10.72
N GLU A 146 -7.22 4.23 -11.94
CA GLU A 146 -7.56 5.46 -12.66
C GLU A 146 -9.07 5.65 -12.89
N GLY A 147 -9.78 4.54 -13.08
CA GLY A 147 -11.24 4.53 -13.24
C GLY A 147 -12.00 4.72 -11.93
N SER A 148 -11.36 4.46 -10.78
CA SER A 148 -12.03 4.44 -9.47
C SER A 148 -12.46 5.81 -8.95
N PRO A 149 -13.45 5.87 -8.04
CA PRO A 149 -13.83 7.13 -7.40
C PRO A 149 -12.68 7.75 -6.57
N ILE A 150 -11.71 6.94 -6.12
CA ILE A 150 -10.50 7.41 -5.44
C ILE A 150 -9.67 8.30 -6.38
N ALA A 151 -9.37 7.83 -7.60
CA ALA A 151 -8.61 8.63 -8.57
C ALA A 151 -9.42 9.83 -9.07
N LYS A 152 -10.74 9.68 -9.23
CA LYS A 152 -11.63 10.78 -9.67
C LYS A 152 -11.93 11.83 -8.59
N SER A 153 -11.53 11.59 -7.35
CA SER A 153 -11.76 12.52 -6.23
C SER A 153 -11.09 13.89 -6.41
N GLY A 154 -10.02 13.95 -7.22
CA GLY A 154 -9.16 15.13 -7.35
C GLY A 154 -8.18 15.32 -6.20
N GLU A 155 -8.12 14.37 -5.26
CA GLU A 155 -7.34 14.52 -4.02
C GLU A 155 -5.97 13.84 -4.06
N ILE A 156 -5.74 12.96 -5.05
CA ILE A 156 -4.53 12.15 -5.21
C ILE A 156 -3.50 12.89 -6.07
N LYS A 157 -2.28 13.00 -5.54
CA LYS A 157 -1.14 13.64 -6.22
C LYS A 157 -0.46 12.72 -7.23
N GLY A 158 -0.27 11.45 -6.87
CA GLY A 158 0.41 10.46 -7.69
C GLY A 158 -0.17 9.06 -7.49
N ILE A 159 -0.26 8.29 -8.58
CA ILE A 159 -0.67 6.88 -8.59
C ILE A 159 0.45 6.08 -9.24
N PHE A 160 1.07 5.20 -8.47
CA PHE A 160 2.15 4.30 -8.89
C PHE A 160 1.63 2.87 -8.88
N ALA A 161 1.23 2.37 -10.04
CA ALA A 161 0.61 1.06 -10.20
C ALA A 161 1.04 0.42 -11.52
N THR A 162 0.78 -0.89 -11.67
CA THR A 162 1.20 -1.67 -12.84
C THR A 162 0.44 -1.22 -14.09
N PRO A 163 1.12 -0.62 -15.08
CA PRO A 163 0.49 -0.25 -16.33
C PRO A 163 0.24 -1.49 -17.20
N LEU A 164 -0.72 -1.40 -18.11
CA LEU A 164 -0.94 -2.39 -19.17
C LEU A 164 -0.59 -1.76 -20.53
N PHE A 165 0.70 -1.46 -20.73
CA PHE A 165 1.19 -0.95 -22.00
C PHE A 165 1.03 -2.01 -23.10
N ASP A 166 0.73 -1.56 -24.32
CA ASP A 166 0.66 -2.39 -25.54
C ASP A 166 -0.27 -3.61 -25.48
N LEU A 167 -1.30 -3.56 -24.62
CA LEU A 167 -2.28 -4.63 -24.44
C LEU A 167 -2.86 -5.14 -25.76
N ASN A 168 -3.20 -4.22 -26.68
CA ASN A 168 -3.74 -4.56 -27.99
C ASN A 168 -2.77 -5.39 -28.84
N SER A 169 -1.47 -5.07 -28.79
CA SER A 169 -0.45 -5.78 -29.56
C SER A 169 -0.13 -7.15 -28.95
N PHE A 170 -0.16 -7.25 -27.62
CA PHE A 170 -0.04 -8.53 -26.90
C PHE A 170 -1.21 -9.48 -27.20
N LEU A 171 -2.45 -8.95 -27.28
CA LEU A 171 -3.64 -9.75 -27.63
C LEU A 171 -3.64 -10.21 -29.08
N GLN A 172 -2.93 -9.52 -29.97
CA GLN A 172 -2.78 -9.88 -31.39
C GLN A 172 -1.67 -10.92 -31.66
N GLY A 173 -1.12 -11.55 -30.62
CA GLY A 173 -0.25 -12.72 -30.77
C GLY A 173 1.25 -12.44 -30.82
N LYS A 174 1.69 -11.20 -30.59
CA LYS A 174 3.12 -10.92 -30.38
C LYS A 174 3.58 -11.41 -29.01
N ASP A 175 4.81 -11.92 -28.90
CA ASP A 175 5.30 -12.61 -27.70
C ASP A 175 5.51 -11.64 -26.53
N LEU A 176 5.24 -12.08 -25.29
CA LEU A 176 5.53 -11.30 -24.07
C LEU A 176 7.00 -10.97 -23.94
N SER A 177 7.89 -11.84 -24.43
CA SER A 177 9.34 -11.63 -24.41
C SER A 177 9.77 -10.45 -25.29
N GLU A 178 8.95 -10.07 -26.28
CA GLU A 178 9.17 -8.93 -27.17
C GLU A 178 8.63 -7.61 -26.58
N TYR A 179 7.91 -7.66 -25.44
CA TYR A 179 7.41 -6.49 -24.74
C TYR A 179 8.07 -6.30 -23.38
N ASN A 180 8.51 -5.07 -23.14
CA ASN A 180 8.83 -4.58 -21.80
C ASN A 180 7.61 -4.48 -20.86
N ALA A 181 6.45 -5.09 -21.19
CA ALA A 181 5.20 -5.03 -20.44
C ALA A 181 5.33 -5.50 -18.97
N MET A 182 6.33 -6.35 -18.68
CA MET A 182 6.64 -6.79 -17.32
C MET A 182 7.65 -5.89 -16.58
N SER A 183 8.37 -5.01 -17.29
CA SER A 183 9.41 -4.16 -16.71
C SER A 183 8.85 -3.06 -15.79
N ASP A 184 7.64 -2.59 -16.07
CA ASP A 184 6.95 -1.54 -15.31
C ASP A 184 6.00 -2.10 -14.23
N VAL A 185 5.98 -3.43 -14.02
CA VAL A 185 5.11 -4.05 -13.02
C VAL A 185 5.52 -3.59 -11.63
N VAL A 186 4.56 -3.02 -10.90
CA VAL A 186 4.76 -2.69 -9.49
C VAL A 186 4.66 -3.98 -8.69
N SER A 187 5.70 -4.25 -7.92
CA SER A 187 5.85 -5.46 -7.11
C SER A 187 6.14 -5.08 -5.66
N PRO A 188 5.96 -6.00 -4.70
CA PRO A 188 6.34 -5.77 -3.31
C PRO A 188 7.79 -5.28 -3.12
N PHE A 189 8.68 -5.60 -4.07
CA PHE A 189 10.10 -5.23 -4.01
C PHE A 189 10.38 -3.80 -4.47
N ASN A 190 9.64 -3.29 -5.47
CA ASN A 190 9.88 -1.96 -6.03
C ASN A 190 8.95 -0.87 -5.46
N LYS A 191 7.94 -1.20 -4.63
CA LYS A 191 7.15 -0.19 -3.87
C LYS A 191 8.03 0.83 -3.14
N THR A 192 9.13 0.37 -2.54
CA THR A 192 10.11 1.23 -1.86
C THR A 192 10.74 2.27 -2.78
N ALA A 193 10.99 1.93 -4.06
CA ALA A 193 11.56 2.87 -5.01
C ALA A 193 10.60 4.04 -5.28
N TYR A 194 9.29 3.79 -5.33
CA TYR A 194 8.29 4.85 -5.46
C TYR A 194 8.22 5.73 -4.21
N THR A 195 8.30 5.16 -3.00
CA THR A 195 8.42 5.94 -1.76
C THR A 195 9.63 6.88 -1.78
N ILE A 196 10.77 6.41 -2.31
CA ILE A 196 11.98 7.24 -2.49
C ILE A 196 11.73 8.35 -3.51
N GLN A 197 11.10 8.05 -4.65
CA GLN A 197 10.77 9.06 -5.67
C GLN A 197 9.85 10.15 -5.12
N ILE A 198 8.83 9.78 -4.35
CA ILE A 198 7.92 10.71 -3.68
C ILE A 198 8.72 11.61 -2.73
N ALA A 199 9.59 11.03 -1.89
CA ALA A 199 10.45 11.81 -1.00
C ALA A 199 11.32 12.83 -1.75
N LYS A 200 11.79 12.47 -2.95
CA LYS A 200 12.62 13.31 -3.83
C LYS A 200 11.81 14.30 -4.69
N GLY A 201 10.48 14.33 -4.59
CA GLY A 201 9.63 15.24 -5.35
C GLY A 201 9.40 14.86 -6.82
N LEU A 202 9.55 13.58 -7.18
CA LEU A 202 9.26 12.98 -8.50
C LEU A 202 10.02 13.53 -9.71
N LYS A 203 10.88 14.54 -9.53
CA LYS A 203 11.67 15.17 -10.61
C LYS A 203 13.10 14.62 -10.72
N GLU A 204 13.55 13.94 -9.67
CA GLU A 204 14.95 13.55 -9.50
C GLU A 204 15.16 12.07 -9.84
N ASN A 205 16.34 11.76 -10.38
CA ASN A 205 16.73 10.38 -10.65
C ASN A 205 16.78 9.56 -9.33
N LEU A 206 16.25 8.34 -9.38
CA LEU A 206 16.26 7.38 -8.28
C LEU A 206 17.66 7.13 -7.69
N ASP A 207 18.71 7.11 -8.52
CA ASP A 207 20.08 6.79 -8.10
C ASP A 207 20.85 7.99 -7.53
N LYS A 208 20.31 9.21 -7.67
CA LYS A 208 20.96 10.43 -7.17
C LYS A 208 20.87 10.48 -5.64
N ILE A 209 22.00 10.52 -4.95
CA ILE A 209 22.03 10.75 -3.50
C ILE A 209 21.78 12.25 -3.26
N LEU A 210 20.75 12.55 -2.47
CA LEU A 210 20.41 13.92 -2.07
C LEU A 210 20.82 14.15 -0.61
N ARG A 211 21.23 15.38 -0.28
CA ARG A 211 21.31 15.83 1.12
C ARG A 211 19.91 15.85 1.71
N HIS A 212 19.79 15.71 3.04
CA HIS A 212 18.49 15.72 3.72
C HIS A 212 17.65 16.96 3.39
N SER A 213 18.29 18.13 3.26
CA SER A 213 17.66 19.40 2.89
C SER A 213 17.21 19.50 1.43
N GLU A 214 17.62 18.58 0.56
CA GLU A 214 17.26 18.56 -0.87
C GLU A 214 16.07 17.65 -1.16
N TYR A 215 15.59 16.89 -0.17
CA TYR A 215 14.35 16.14 -0.30
C TYR A 215 13.15 17.09 -0.32
N ASP A 216 12.22 16.86 -1.25
CA ASP A 216 10.94 17.59 -1.29
C ASP A 216 10.07 17.26 -0.07
N SER A 217 10.21 16.04 0.46
CA SER A 217 9.44 15.57 1.61
C SER A 217 10.30 14.79 2.60
N ASN A 218 10.18 15.14 3.88
CA ASN A 218 10.89 14.47 4.98
C ASN A 218 10.17 13.18 5.38
N TYR A 219 10.89 12.06 5.45
CA TYR A 219 10.33 10.77 5.89
C TYR A 219 9.70 10.84 7.30
N LYS A 220 10.21 11.69 8.22
CA LYS A 220 9.59 11.94 9.53
C LYS A 220 8.16 12.47 9.42
N LYS A 221 7.82 13.12 8.30
CA LYS A 221 6.50 13.67 7.97
C LYS A 221 5.68 12.78 7.03
N MET A 222 6.11 11.52 6.84
CA MET A 222 5.36 10.52 6.07
C MET A 222 4.49 9.62 6.93
N ILE A 223 3.35 9.23 6.37
CA ILE A 223 2.40 8.25 6.91
C ILE A 223 2.15 7.20 5.83
N VAL A 224 2.41 5.92 6.13
CA VAL A 224 2.27 4.78 5.20
C VAL A 224 1.20 3.84 5.71
N LEU A 225 0.20 3.55 4.90
CA LEU A 225 -0.93 2.71 5.25
C LEU A 225 -1.10 1.59 4.24
N GLY A 226 -1.28 0.35 4.73
CA GLY A 226 -1.53 -0.81 3.86
C GLY A 226 -2.09 -1.99 4.64
N ASP A 227 -2.62 -2.98 3.93
CA ASP A 227 -3.19 -4.20 4.53
C ASP A 227 -2.13 -5.15 5.13
N GLY A 228 -0.86 -4.94 4.78
CA GLY A 228 0.28 -5.66 5.33
C GLY A 228 0.70 -6.89 4.54
N GLY A 229 0.07 -7.24 3.41
CA GLY A 229 0.52 -8.36 2.59
C GLY A 229 1.75 -8.01 1.75
N SER A 230 1.57 -7.07 0.81
CA SER A 230 2.59 -6.66 -0.16
C SER A 230 3.50 -5.51 0.32
N ASP A 231 3.05 -4.78 1.34
CA ASP A 231 3.64 -3.52 1.77
C ASP A 231 4.73 -3.66 2.83
N VAL A 232 4.94 -4.88 3.31
CA VAL A 232 5.86 -5.23 4.40
C VAL A 232 7.26 -4.67 4.20
N SER A 233 7.81 -4.75 2.98
CA SER A 233 9.15 -4.22 2.68
C SER A 233 9.17 -2.69 2.66
N ASN A 234 8.15 -2.07 2.08
CA ASN A 234 8.02 -0.62 2.01
C ASN A 234 7.81 0.00 3.40
N MET A 235 6.90 -0.57 4.20
CA MET A 235 6.65 -0.13 5.58
C MET A 235 7.89 -0.28 6.45
N ALA A 236 8.65 -1.38 6.32
CA ALA A 236 9.91 -1.54 7.06
C ALA A 236 10.94 -0.47 6.69
N TYR A 237 11.06 -0.15 5.40
CA TYR A 237 11.94 0.91 4.93
C TYR A 237 11.51 2.28 5.47
N ALA A 238 10.25 2.63 5.29
CA ALA A 238 9.71 3.93 5.67
C ALA A 238 9.74 4.14 7.19
N LYS A 239 9.36 3.12 7.98
CA LYS A 239 9.43 3.14 9.45
C LYS A 239 10.85 3.42 9.93
N ARG A 240 11.84 2.72 9.37
CA ARG A 240 13.26 2.93 9.70
C ARG A 240 13.71 4.36 9.39
N LYS A 241 13.11 5.02 8.39
CA LYS A 241 13.38 6.42 8.03
C LYS A 241 12.57 7.44 8.86
N GLY A 242 11.75 7.01 9.82
CA GLY A 242 10.94 7.89 10.68
C GLY A 242 9.48 8.05 10.26
N ALA A 243 9.03 7.36 9.21
CA ALA A 243 7.61 7.38 8.83
C ALA A 243 6.74 6.69 9.90
N PHE A 244 5.47 7.05 9.96
CA PHE A 244 4.48 6.28 10.69
C PHE A 244 3.86 5.25 9.76
N CYS A 245 4.03 3.97 10.05
CA CYS A 245 3.47 2.89 9.26
C CYS A 245 2.34 2.20 10.03
N ALA A 246 1.16 2.04 9.42
CA ALA A 246 0.08 1.27 10.03
C ALA A 246 -0.47 0.20 9.08
N GLY A 247 -0.70 -0.98 9.65
CA GLY A 247 -1.50 -2.03 9.03
C GLY A 247 -2.98 -1.68 9.17
N VAL A 248 -3.77 -1.87 8.11
CA VAL A 248 -5.23 -1.72 8.18
C VAL A 248 -5.95 -3.04 7.99
N TYR A 249 -7.07 -3.23 8.66
CA TYR A 249 -7.88 -4.45 8.57
C TYR A 249 -9.35 -4.11 8.37
N LYS A 250 -10.16 -5.08 7.90
CA LYS A 250 -11.60 -4.88 7.73
C LYS A 250 -12.26 -4.47 9.04
N HIS A 251 -12.94 -3.31 9.06
CA HIS A 251 -13.67 -2.87 10.24
C HIS A 251 -14.69 -3.92 10.69
N ASP A 252 -14.92 -4.02 12.01
CA ASP A 252 -15.84 -5.00 12.63
C ASP A 252 -15.54 -6.47 12.28
N SER A 253 -14.28 -6.81 12.00
CA SER A 253 -13.87 -8.17 11.66
C SER A 253 -12.72 -8.66 12.54
N THR A 254 -13.08 -9.42 13.57
CA THR A 254 -12.17 -10.12 14.49
C THR A 254 -11.18 -11.02 13.78
N GLU A 255 -11.63 -11.77 12.77
CA GLU A 255 -10.76 -12.64 11.98
C GLU A 255 -9.66 -11.84 11.25
N ALA A 256 -10.05 -10.78 10.53
CA ALA A 256 -9.09 -9.91 9.84
C ALA A 256 -8.08 -9.25 10.80
N TYR A 257 -8.53 -8.80 11.98
CA TYR A 257 -7.65 -8.29 13.02
C TYR A 257 -6.65 -9.36 13.49
N GLU A 258 -7.13 -10.57 13.82
CA GLU A 258 -6.29 -11.67 14.28
C GLU A 258 -5.26 -12.11 13.22
N ILE A 259 -5.64 -12.18 11.94
CA ILE A 259 -4.73 -12.49 10.83
C ILE A 259 -3.58 -11.47 10.79
N LEU A 260 -3.90 -10.18 10.88
CA LEU A 260 -2.89 -9.12 10.84
C LEU A 260 -2.00 -9.15 12.10
N MET A 261 -2.59 -9.40 13.27
CA MET A 261 -1.88 -9.45 14.55
C MET A 261 -0.97 -10.66 14.72
N THR A 262 -1.39 -11.82 14.20
CA THR A 262 -0.58 -13.05 14.22
C THR A 262 0.53 -13.04 13.18
N ASN A 263 0.47 -12.15 12.18
CA ASN A 263 1.53 -11.94 11.22
C ASN A 263 2.70 -11.14 11.86
N LEU A 264 3.58 -11.86 12.57
CA LEU A 264 4.75 -11.28 13.26
C LEU A 264 5.69 -10.51 12.32
N ILE A 265 5.73 -10.86 11.03
CA ILE A 265 6.54 -10.14 10.05
C ILE A 265 6.00 -8.73 9.87
N VAL A 266 4.68 -8.59 9.70
CA VAL A 266 3.98 -7.32 9.55
C VAL A 266 4.05 -6.52 10.85
N LYS A 267 3.69 -7.13 11.99
CA LYS A 267 3.64 -6.46 13.30
C LYS A 267 4.97 -5.78 13.66
N ARG A 268 6.11 -6.41 13.36
CA ARG A 268 7.45 -5.82 13.61
C ARG A 268 7.77 -4.58 12.76
N ARG A 269 7.04 -4.36 11.66
CA ARG A 269 7.34 -3.36 10.63
C ARG A 269 6.35 -2.19 10.60
N ILE A 270 5.34 -2.23 11.47
CA ILE A 270 4.33 -1.18 11.66
C ILE A 270 4.42 -0.61 13.08
N GLN A 271 3.75 0.51 13.29
CA GLN A 271 3.50 1.16 14.59
C GLN A 271 2.02 1.12 14.96
N GLY A 272 1.11 0.85 14.01
CA GLY A 272 -0.31 0.76 14.32
C GLY A 272 -1.04 -0.32 13.54
N VAL A 273 -2.12 -0.84 14.12
CA VAL A 273 -3.12 -1.71 13.50
C VAL A 273 -4.47 -1.03 13.65
N LEU A 274 -5.01 -0.53 12.54
CA LEU A 274 -6.20 0.33 12.52
C LEU A 274 -7.34 -0.33 11.72
N PRO A 275 -8.61 -0.23 12.16
CA PRO A 275 -9.73 -0.63 11.33
C PRO A 275 -9.84 0.30 10.12
N ARG A 276 -10.11 -0.25 8.92
CA ARG A 276 -10.33 0.50 7.67
C ARG A 276 -11.72 1.16 7.66
N ASP A 277 -11.95 2.03 8.61
CA ASP A 277 -13.13 2.89 8.69
C ASP A 277 -12.69 4.34 8.62
N TYR A 278 -12.94 4.99 7.49
CA TYR A 278 -12.49 6.34 7.18
C TYR A 278 -13.55 7.41 7.44
N ARG A 279 -14.61 7.07 8.17
CA ARG A 279 -15.62 8.04 8.62
C ARG A 279 -15.04 8.96 9.69
N ASP A 280 -15.65 10.12 9.85
CA ASP A 280 -15.27 11.10 10.87
C ASP A 280 -15.40 10.48 12.27
N GLU A 281 -14.53 10.87 13.19
CA GLU A 281 -14.47 10.37 14.57
C GLU A 281 -14.25 8.85 14.71
N SER A 282 -13.95 8.14 13.61
CA SER A 282 -13.51 6.75 13.69
C SER A 282 -12.16 6.66 14.40
N THR A 283 -11.82 5.47 14.90
CA THR A 283 -10.49 5.20 15.46
C THR A 283 -9.37 5.61 14.50
N LEU A 284 -9.49 5.26 13.22
CA LEU A 284 -8.49 5.63 12.21
C LEU A 284 -8.40 7.14 12.02
N TRP A 285 -9.54 7.84 11.96
CA TRP A 285 -9.57 9.31 11.85
C TRP A 285 -8.84 9.96 13.03
N THR A 286 -9.19 9.58 14.26
CA THR A 286 -8.60 10.15 15.48
C THR A 286 -7.11 9.87 15.56
N THR A 287 -6.69 8.62 15.36
CA THR A 287 -5.26 8.26 15.39
C THR A 287 -4.45 9.01 14.33
N LEU A 288 -4.96 9.16 13.10
CA LEU A 288 -4.23 9.88 12.06
C LEU A 288 -4.09 11.37 12.38
N ASN A 289 -5.12 12.00 12.96
CA ASN A 289 -5.03 13.39 13.41
C ASN A 289 -4.02 13.58 14.55
N GLU A 290 -3.95 12.65 15.50
CA GLU A 290 -2.92 12.64 16.56
C GLU A 290 -1.51 12.49 15.97
N VAL A 291 -1.33 11.53 15.05
CA VAL A 291 -0.06 11.29 14.37
C VAL A 291 0.39 12.50 13.56
N ILE A 292 -0.52 13.17 12.84
CA ILE A 292 -0.21 14.42 12.13
C ILE A 292 0.22 15.50 13.13
N SER A 293 -0.54 15.71 14.20
CA SER A 293 -0.25 16.69 15.25
C SER A 293 1.15 16.51 15.82
N PHE A 294 1.54 15.26 16.08
CA PHE A 294 2.87 14.93 16.56
C PHE A 294 3.95 15.17 15.50
N LYS A 295 3.76 14.67 14.28
CA LYS A 295 4.76 14.78 13.20
C LYS A 295 5.09 16.20 12.81
N LEU A 296 4.14 17.13 12.95
CA LEU A 296 4.37 18.57 12.75
C LEU A 296 5.25 19.18 13.85
N LYS A 297 5.21 18.63 15.06
CA LYS A 297 6.03 19.09 16.19
C LYS A 297 7.40 18.40 16.26
N TRP A 298 7.57 17.28 15.56
CA TRP A 298 8.80 16.49 15.60
C TRP A 298 9.94 17.19 14.87
N ASP A 299 10.74 17.93 15.64
CA ASP A 299 11.85 18.78 15.14
C ASP A 299 13.24 18.18 15.40
N CYS A 300 13.32 16.99 16.00
CA CYS A 300 14.59 16.36 16.29
C CYS A 300 15.34 15.88 15.04
N ASP A 301 16.57 16.34 14.84
CA ASP A 301 17.45 15.95 13.72
C ASP A 301 18.26 14.66 13.95
N PHE A 302 18.05 13.98 15.07
CA PHE A 302 18.72 12.71 15.32
C PHE A 302 18.27 11.65 14.30
N PRO A 303 19.19 10.89 13.67
CA PRO A 303 18.83 9.96 12.60
C PRO A 303 17.87 8.85 13.07
N PRO A 304 16.65 8.74 12.52
CA PRO A 304 15.70 7.69 12.89
C PRO A 304 16.24 6.27 12.67
N GLU A 305 17.19 6.10 11.76
CA GLU A 305 17.82 4.80 11.48
C GLU A 305 18.71 4.31 12.62
N TRP A 306 19.28 5.24 13.39
CA TRP A 306 20.08 4.89 14.57
C TRP A 306 19.16 4.45 15.71
N LEU A 307 18.03 5.13 15.89
CA LEU A 307 16.98 4.72 16.81
C LEU A 307 16.46 3.31 16.45
N ASP A 308 16.04 3.09 15.20
CA ASP A 308 15.56 1.78 14.74
C ASP A 308 16.58 0.65 14.96
N GLN A 309 17.88 0.92 14.75
CA GLN A 309 18.94 -0.05 15.01
C GLN A 309 19.15 -0.31 16.49
N TYR A 310 19.11 0.73 17.33
CA TYR A 310 19.24 0.64 18.78
C TYR A 310 18.14 -0.25 19.37
N TYR A 311 16.87 0.01 19.04
CA TYR A 311 15.74 -0.78 19.53
C TYR A 311 15.73 -2.23 19.01
N LYS A 312 16.33 -2.48 17.84
CA LYS A 312 16.56 -3.83 17.31
C LYS A 312 17.79 -4.51 17.89
N GLN A 313 18.51 -3.88 18.83
CA GLN A 313 19.74 -4.37 19.43
C GLN A 313 20.81 -4.69 18.37
N LYS A 314 20.89 -3.87 17.32
CA LYS A 314 21.83 -4.02 16.21
C LYS A 314 23.07 -3.13 16.31
N ILE A 315 23.07 -2.18 17.23
CA ILE A 315 24.25 -1.35 17.52
C ILE A 315 25.20 -2.18 18.38
N THR A 316 26.39 -2.46 17.85
CA THR A 316 27.39 -3.31 18.54
C THR A 316 28.52 -2.51 19.17
N HIS A 317 28.74 -1.26 18.73
CA HIS A 317 29.81 -0.41 19.25
C HIS A 317 29.34 0.37 20.48
N PRO A 318 29.98 0.23 21.66
CA PRO A 318 29.52 0.85 22.91
C PRO A 318 29.32 2.37 22.84
N SER A 319 30.23 3.09 22.18
CA SER A 319 30.10 4.55 22.02
C SER A 319 28.90 4.96 21.18
N ALA A 320 28.57 4.20 20.12
CA ALA A 320 27.40 4.49 19.29
C ALA A 320 26.11 4.21 20.06
N GLU A 321 26.10 3.17 20.90
CA GLU A 321 24.97 2.88 21.78
C GLU A 321 24.79 3.97 22.85
N ALA A 322 25.88 4.45 23.46
CA ALA A 322 25.86 5.54 24.43
C ALA A 322 25.28 6.83 23.83
N MET A 323 25.71 7.21 22.61
CA MET A 323 25.16 8.37 21.90
C MET A 323 23.65 8.30 21.69
N VAL A 324 23.12 7.12 21.31
CA VAL A 324 21.66 6.95 21.15
C VAL A 324 20.95 7.02 22.49
N ARG A 325 21.53 6.42 23.54
CA ARG A 325 20.96 6.46 24.91
C ARG A 325 20.90 7.88 25.47
N GLU A 326 21.97 8.64 25.35
CA GLU A 326 22.03 10.05 25.75
C GLU A 326 20.96 10.85 25.02
N HIS A 327 20.87 10.69 23.69
CA HIS A 327 19.84 11.34 22.90
C HIS A 327 18.42 11.02 23.37
N LEU A 328 18.11 9.74 23.65
CA LEU A 328 16.78 9.32 24.11
C LEU A 328 16.42 9.84 25.50
N ILE A 329 17.40 10.21 26.33
CA ILE A 329 17.17 10.86 27.62
C ILE A 329 16.78 12.33 27.42
N GLU A 330 17.41 13.00 26.45
CA GLU A 330 17.24 14.43 26.21
C GLU A 330 16.05 14.76 25.29
N CYS A 331 15.66 13.83 24.41
CA CYS A 331 14.68 14.07 23.37
C CYS A 331 13.32 13.42 23.67
N SER A 332 12.32 14.25 23.96
CA SER A 332 10.93 13.82 24.16
C SER A 332 10.28 13.24 22.90
N ASP A 333 10.72 13.66 21.71
CA ASP A 333 10.07 13.29 20.45
C ASP A 333 10.45 11.88 19.99
N CYS A 334 11.73 11.52 20.14
CA CYS A 334 12.30 10.30 19.58
C CYS A 334 11.89 9.03 20.33
N GLY A 335 11.49 9.15 21.61
CA GLY A 335 11.03 8.01 22.42
C GLY A 335 9.60 7.55 22.11
N HIS A 336 8.75 8.41 21.54
CA HIS A 336 7.32 8.14 21.43
C HIS A 336 6.95 7.39 20.13
N HIS A 337 7.23 7.89 18.92
CA HIS A 337 6.54 7.38 17.72
C HIS A 337 7.21 6.26 16.91
N LEU A 338 8.50 5.97 17.09
CA LEU A 338 9.10 4.82 16.41
C LEU A 338 8.65 3.48 17.03
N HIS A 339 8.21 3.51 18.29
CA HIS A 339 7.93 2.31 19.09
C HIS A 339 6.62 2.33 19.90
N THR A 340 5.86 3.43 19.91
CA THR A 340 4.46 3.39 20.37
C THR A 340 3.64 2.49 19.45
N SER A 341 2.95 1.54 20.06
CA SER A 341 2.04 0.62 19.36
C SER A 341 0.61 1.12 19.48
N TYR A 342 -0.04 1.34 18.36
CA TYR A 342 -1.45 1.68 18.25
C TYR A 342 -2.22 0.40 17.89
N GLU A 343 -2.79 -0.30 18.88
CA GLU A 343 -3.53 -1.54 18.66
C GLU A 343 -4.99 -1.34 19.06
N TYR A 344 -5.89 -1.42 18.07
CA TYR A 344 -7.33 -1.25 18.28
C TYR A 344 -8.05 -2.53 17.88
N PRO A 345 -8.27 -3.45 18.83
CA PRO A 345 -9.04 -4.66 18.58
C PRO A 345 -10.51 -4.32 18.28
N PRO A 346 -11.25 -5.18 17.56
CA PRO A 346 -12.70 -5.02 17.41
C PRO A 346 -13.43 -5.08 18.77
N LYS A 347 -14.62 -4.48 18.84
CA LYS A 347 -15.38 -4.30 20.09
C LYS A 347 -15.62 -5.58 20.90
N ASP A 348 -15.74 -6.73 20.25
CA ASP A 348 -15.91 -8.05 20.88
C ASP A 348 -14.64 -8.58 21.57
N LYS A 349 -13.49 -7.94 21.33
CA LYS A 349 -12.17 -8.25 21.88
C LYS A 349 -11.65 -7.20 22.88
N GLU A 350 -12.36 -6.09 23.08
CA GLU A 350 -12.08 -5.12 24.14
C GLU A 350 -12.52 -5.72 25.49
N LYS A 351 -11.65 -6.51 26.13
CA LYS A 351 -11.86 -7.10 27.46
C LYS A 351 -10.72 -6.79 28.41
#